data_AF-A0A350U6R0-F1
#
_entry.id   AF-A0A350U6R0-F1
#
_cell.length_a   1.000
_cell.length_b   1.000
_cell.length_c   1.000
_cell.angle_alpha   90.00
_cell.angle_beta   90.00
_cell.angle_gamma   90.00
#
_symmetry.space_group_name_H-M   'P 1'
#
loop_
_entity.id
_entity.type
_entity.pdbx_description
1 polymer ?
#
loop_
_entity_poly.entity_id
_entity_poly.type
_entity_poly.pdbx_seq_one_letter_code
_entity_poly.pdbx_strand_id
1 'polypeptide(L)'
;MANIIAHIGEHETSVRPLTIQYCAGLLKTEILRLLATGSAVNVLDICTAYLGVKGGVSGDNPSPTELNRFELHCTPTTEAHAITTNLSTASVNKTEPGGFINRIVDLFSSQADSRITAGRSLRLSGQRLRVTGDDPRVGIYFVDTLDAAVRIQVPASYLTCNRPGQLEFFVPDQLAVGQSYRLELVSQYSSGDYQVKEPRVYASPVELLVVA
;
A
#
# COMPACT_ATOMS: atom_id res chain seq x y z
N MET A 1 19.57 -6.19 1.75
CA MET A 1 19.77 -6.32 3.20
C MET A 1 21.11 -5.72 3.53
N ALA A 2 21.18 -4.67 4.36
CA ALA A 2 22.45 -4.01 4.69
C ALA A 2 23.32 -4.93 5.56
N ASN A 3 24.63 -4.93 5.32
CA ASN A 3 25.59 -5.70 6.11
C ASN A 3 26.27 -4.79 7.12
N ILE A 4 25.92 -4.93 8.41
CA ILE A 4 26.42 -4.09 9.50
C ILE A 4 27.96 -4.17 9.60
N ILE A 5 28.57 -5.34 9.38
CA ILE A 5 30.04 -5.50 9.45
C ILE A 5 30.74 -4.68 8.37
N ALA A 6 30.18 -4.67 7.16
CA ALA A 6 30.72 -3.87 6.05
C ALA A 6 30.65 -2.37 6.36
N HIS A 7 29.51 -1.91 6.87
CA HIS A 7 29.35 -0.50 7.24
C HIS A 7 30.25 -0.06 8.39
N ILE A 8 30.50 -0.93 9.38
CA ILE A 8 31.48 -0.61 10.44
C ILE A 8 32.88 -0.45 9.83
N GLY A 9 33.29 -1.33 8.91
CA GLY A 9 34.60 -1.24 8.26
C GLY A 9 34.79 0.00 7.37
N GLU A 10 33.69 0.59 6.87
CA GLU A 10 33.71 1.84 6.10
C GLU A 10 33.90 3.08 7.00
N HIS A 11 33.31 3.08 8.20
CA HIS A 11 33.34 4.22 9.11
C HIS A 11 34.48 4.15 10.14
N GLU A 12 34.97 2.94 10.43
CA GLU A 12 36.04 2.70 11.39
C GLU A 12 37.18 1.88 10.79
N THR A 13 38.19 2.58 10.29
CA THR A 13 39.38 1.98 9.67
C THR A 13 40.43 1.52 10.69
N SER A 14 40.24 1.86 11.96
CA SER A 14 41.16 1.53 13.06
C SER A 14 41.16 0.04 13.42
N VAL A 15 40.09 -0.68 13.10
CA VAL A 15 39.91 -2.10 13.40
C VAL A 15 39.85 -2.92 12.12
N ARG A 16 40.58 -4.05 12.09
CA ARG A 16 40.57 -4.95 10.93
C ARG A 16 39.18 -5.58 10.74
N PRO A 17 38.64 -5.64 9.50
CA PRO A 17 37.32 -6.22 9.23
C PRO A 17 37.12 -7.64 9.75
N LEU A 18 38.15 -8.50 9.67
CA LEU A 18 38.12 -9.86 10.20
C LEU A 18 37.91 -9.90 11.73
N THR A 19 38.45 -8.93 12.45
CA THR A 19 38.28 -8.83 13.91
C THR A 19 36.84 -8.46 14.24
N ILE A 20 36.23 -7.52 13.50
CA ILE A 20 34.82 -7.15 13.67
C ILE A 20 33.92 -8.37 13.42
N GLN A 21 34.16 -9.10 12.33
CA GLN A 21 33.41 -10.31 12.01
C GLN A 21 33.54 -11.38 13.10
N TYR A 22 34.75 -11.60 13.62
CA TYR A 22 34.99 -12.55 14.69
C TYR A 22 34.23 -12.18 15.97
N CYS A 23 34.33 -10.93 16.42
CA CYS A 23 33.63 -10.45 17.61
C CYS A 23 32.10 -10.53 17.44
N ALA A 24 31.58 -10.14 16.28
CA ALA A 24 30.14 -10.28 15.98
C ALA A 24 29.68 -11.75 16.01
N GLY A 25 30.52 -12.68 15.53
CA GLY A 25 30.27 -14.12 15.60
C GLY A 25 30.21 -14.65 17.04
N LEU A 26 31.13 -14.21 17.91
CA LEU A 26 31.11 -14.56 19.33
C LEU A 26 29.85 -14.03 20.02
N LEU A 27 29.51 -12.76 19.77
CA LEU A 27 28.32 -12.12 20.34
C LEU A 27 27.05 -12.84 19.93
N LYS A 28 26.90 -13.17 18.64
CA LYS A 28 25.78 -13.97 18.13
C LYS A 28 25.69 -15.32 18.84
N THR A 29 26.82 -16.03 18.97
CA THR A 29 26.87 -17.35 19.61
C THR A 29 26.37 -17.28 21.05
N GLU A 30 26.82 -16.29 21.81
CA GLU A 30 26.46 -16.16 23.22
C GLU A 30 24.99 -15.72 23.41
N ILE A 31 24.49 -14.82 22.56
CA ILE A 31 23.05 -14.45 22.56
C ILE A 31 22.19 -15.69 22.34
N LEU A 32 22.52 -16.52 21.34
CA LEU A 32 21.77 -17.75 21.06
C LEU A 32 21.86 -18.75 22.22
N ARG A 33 23.02 -18.85 22.87
CA ARG A 33 23.21 -19.73 24.03
C ARG A 33 22.33 -19.32 25.21
N LEU A 34 22.25 -18.03 25.52
CA LEU A 34 21.42 -17.49 26.60
C LEU A 34 19.93 -17.56 26.29
N LEU A 35 19.53 -17.36 25.03
CA LEU A 35 18.14 -17.56 24.62
C LEU A 35 17.74 -19.04 24.74
N ALA A 36 18.63 -19.97 24.39
CA ALA A 36 18.37 -21.41 24.53
C ALA A 36 18.17 -21.85 25.99
N THR A 37 18.68 -21.09 26.98
CA THR A 37 18.41 -21.34 28.41
C THR A 37 17.10 -20.72 28.89
N GLY A 38 16.32 -20.08 28.01
CA GLY A 38 15.07 -19.40 28.35
C GLY A 38 15.26 -18.03 28.99
N SER A 39 16.49 -17.49 28.98
CA SER A 39 16.78 -16.18 29.57
C SER A 39 16.35 -15.06 28.62
N ALA A 40 15.89 -13.95 29.20
CA ALA A 40 15.78 -12.69 28.46
C ALA A 40 17.19 -12.10 28.27
N VAL A 41 17.51 -11.69 27.05
CA VAL A 41 18.83 -11.21 26.66
C VAL A 41 18.72 -9.78 26.15
N ASN A 42 19.47 -8.86 26.76
CA ASN A 42 19.67 -7.54 26.20
C ASN A 42 20.59 -7.65 24.98
N VAL A 43 20.06 -7.31 23.81
CA VAL A 43 20.80 -7.28 22.55
C VAL A 43 21.26 -5.85 22.34
N LEU A 44 22.52 -5.58 22.67
CA LEU A 44 23.24 -4.33 22.34
C LEU A 44 22.47 -3.03 22.70
N ASP A 45 21.66 -3.06 23.75
CA ASP A 45 20.77 -1.96 24.18
C ASP A 45 19.75 -1.50 23.13
N ILE A 46 19.58 -2.25 22.03
CA ILE A 46 18.56 -1.97 21.00
C ILE A 46 17.24 -2.67 21.31
N CYS A 47 17.27 -3.86 21.90
CA CYS A 47 16.08 -4.58 22.34
C CYS A 47 16.36 -5.63 23.40
N THR A 48 15.33 -6.02 24.13
CA THR A 48 15.33 -7.21 24.98
C THR A 48 14.69 -8.37 24.22
N ALA A 49 15.48 -9.40 23.90
CA ALA A 49 15.04 -10.61 23.24
C ALA A 49 14.69 -11.71 24.25
N TYR A 50 13.58 -12.41 24.08
CA TYR A 50 13.15 -13.49 24.97
C TYR A 50 12.24 -14.49 24.24
N LEU A 51 12.13 -15.71 24.78
CA LEU A 51 11.24 -16.73 24.25
C LEU A 51 9.85 -16.62 24.87
N GLY A 52 8.82 -16.67 24.04
CA GLY A 52 7.41 -16.73 24.45
C GLY A 52 6.69 -17.91 23.82
N VAL A 53 5.50 -18.23 24.32
CA VAL A 53 4.66 -19.30 23.76
C VAL A 53 3.69 -18.70 22.73
N LYS A 54 3.61 -19.32 21.57
CA LYS A 54 2.70 -18.94 20.49
C LYS A 54 1.27 -19.42 20.78
N GLY A 55 0.38 -18.45 20.98
CA GLY A 55 -1.05 -18.66 21.17
C GLY A 55 -1.44 -18.86 22.63
N GLY A 56 -2.75 -18.81 22.89
CA GLY A 56 -3.28 -19.10 24.23
C GLY A 56 -3.11 -20.57 24.58
N VAL A 57 -2.61 -20.83 25.79
CA VAL A 57 -2.62 -22.15 26.39
C VAL A 57 -3.92 -22.24 27.20
N SER A 58 -4.78 -23.22 26.89
CA SER A 58 -6.06 -23.43 27.58
C SER A 58 -6.08 -24.80 28.24
N GLY A 59 -6.57 -24.87 29.48
CA GLY A 59 -6.61 -26.08 30.30
C GLY A 59 -5.58 -26.06 31.44
N ASP A 60 -5.88 -26.75 32.54
CA ASP A 60 -5.05 -26.78 33.76
C ASP A 60 -3.75 -27.59 33.61
N ASN A 61 -3.64 -28.46 32.59
CA ASN A 61 -2.48 -29.32 32.37
C ASN A 61 -2.25 -29.62 30.87
N PRO A 62 -1.79 -28.63 30.09
CA PRO A 62 -1.53 -28.80 28.65
C PRO A 62 -0.41 -29.81 28.40
N SER A 63 -0.53 -30.59 27.33
CA SER A 63 0.48 -31.58 26.96
C SER A 63 1.78 -30.90 26.48
N PRO A 64 2.97 -31.53 26.64
CA PRO A 64 4.23 -30.96 26.16
C PRO A 64 4.22 -30.65 24.66
N THR A 65 3.46 -31.40 23.86
CA THR A 65 3.26 -31.19 22.42
C THR A 65 2.49 -29.92 22.08
N GLU A 66 1.61 -29.44 22.98
CA GLU A 66 0.84 -28.20 22.80
C GLU A 66 1.66 -26.95 23.18
N LEU A 67 2.67 -27.12 24.05
CA LEU A 67 3.59 -26.07 24.50
C LEU A 67 4.79 -25.83 23.57
N ASN A 68 5.05 -26.73 22.61
CA ASN A 68 6.23 -26.71 21.74
C ASN A 68 6.26 -25.62 20.66
N ARG A 69 5.41 -24.59 20.75
CA ARG A 69 5.45 -23.45 19.82
C ARG A 69 6.10 -22.25 20.50
N PHE A 70 7.42 -22.28 20.66
CA PHE A 70 8.15 -21.11 21.13
C PHE A 70 8.37 -20.11 19.98
N GLU A 71 8.17 -18.83 20.27
CA GLU A 71 8.49 -17.72 19.38
C GLU A 71 9.50 -16.79 20.05
N LEU A 72 10.39 -16.23 19.23
CA LEU A 72 11.31 -15.19 19.67
C LEU A 72 10.58 -13.85 19.65
N HIS A 73 10.44 -13.24 20.82
CA HIS A 73 9.99 -11.86 20.96
C HIS A 73 11.20 -10.96 21.17
N CYS A 74 11.13 -9.73 20.66
CA CYS A 74 12.13 -8.68 20.87
C CYS A 74 11.37 -7.39 21.13
N THR A 75 11.55 -6.85 22.34
CA THR A 75 10.94 -5.59 22.75
C THR A 75 11.98 -4.48 22.61
N PRO A 76 11.79 -3.51 21.69
CA PRO A 76 12.77 -2.44 21.49
C PRO A 76 12.89 -1.56 22.74
N THR A 77 14.08 -1.02 22.97
CA THR A 77 14.31 -0.04 24.04
C THR A 77 13.67 1.31 23.68
N THR A 78 13.58 2.23 24.66
CA THR A 78 13.06 3.58 24.46
C THR A 78 13.81 4.33 23.36
N GLU A 79 15.14 4.16 23.30
CA GLU A 79 16.00 4.76 22.27
C GLU A 79 15.70 4.21 20.87
N ALA A 80 15.62 2.88 20.73
CA ALA A 80 15.25 2.25 19.47
C ALA A 80 13.82 2.63 19.03
N HIS A 81 12.88 2.74 19.97
CA HIS A 81 11.51 3.16 19.70
C HIS A 81 11.42 4.63 19.24
N ALA A 82 12.28 5.52 19.74
CA ALA A 82 12.30 6.92 19.33
C ALA A 82 12.67 7.10 17.85
N ILE A 83 13.46 6.19 17.27
CA ILE A 83 13.76 6.18 15.82
C ILE A 83 12.45 6.08 15.04
N THR A 84 11.54 5.19 15.44
CA THR A 84 10.22 5.03 14.80
C THR A 84 9.35 6.29 14.87
N THR A 85 9.48 7.11 15.92
CA THR A 85 8.75 8.37 16.05
C THR A 85 9.31 9.46 15.12
N ASN A 86 10.61 9.42 14.82
CA ASN A 86 11.28 10.39 13.95
C ASN A 86 11.24 10.01 12.46
N LEU A 87 10.79 8.80 12.14
CA LEU A 87 10.52 8.41 10.76
C LEU A 87 9.25 9.12 10.28
N SER A 88 9.42 10.22 9.54
CA SER A 88 8.34 10.84 8.79
C SER A 88 7.97 9.94 7.62
N THR A 89 6.78 9.37 7.64
CA THR A 89 6.21 8.71 6.47
C THR A 89 6.00 9.78 5.39
N ALA A 90 6.62 9.60 4.22
CA ALA A 90 6.41 10.47 3.08
C ALA A 90 4.94 10.35 2.63
N SER A 91 4.12 11.31 3.08
CA SER A 91 2.69 11.43 2.86
C SER A 91 1.81 10.29 3.41
N VAL A 92 1.19 10.53 4.58
CA VAL A 92 -0.09 9.91 4.89
C VAL A 92 -1.16 10.88 4.42
N ASN A 93 -1.61 10.73 3.18
CA ASN A 93 -2.82 11.42 2.75
C ASN A 93 -3.99 10.81 3.53
N LYS A 94 -4.55 11.58 4.46
CA LYS A 94 -5.81 11.24 5.11
C LYS A 94 -6.89 11.34 4.04
N THR A 95 -7.18 10.23 3.37
CA THR A 95 -8.28 10.18 2.42
C THR A 95 -9.56 10.57 3.15
N GLU A 96 -10.23 11.62 2.69
CA GLU A 96 -11.53 12.01 3.22
C GLU A 96 -12.45 10.77 3.25
N PRO A 97 -13.46 10.71 4.13
CA PRO A 97 -14.37 9.57 4.24
C PRO A 97 -15.24 9.30 2.98
N GLY A 98 -14.88 9.83 1.81
CA GLY A 98 -15.52 9.67 0.51
C GLY A 98 -14.91 8.56 -0.33
N GLY A 99 -15.53 8.26 -1.49
CA GLY A 99 -14.90 7.43 -2.51
C GLY A 99 -13.65 8.11 -3.09
N PHE A 100 -12.75 7.31 -3.66
CA PHE A 100 -11.55 7.83 -4.31
C PHE A 100 -11.02 6.86 -5.35
N ILE A 101 -10.35 7.41 -6.36
CA ILE A 101 -9.62 6.65 -7.37
C ILE A 101 -8.16 6.57 -6.91
N ASN A 102 -7.69 5.35 -6.66
CA ASN A 102 -6.32 5.10 -6.20
C ASN A 102 -5.35 4.87 -7.36
N ARG A 103 -5.81 4.12 -8.38
CA ARG A 103 -4.95 3.66 -9.47
C ARG A 103 -5.73 3.52 -10.76
N ILE A 104 -5.10 3.90 -11.86
CA ILE A 104 -5.62 3.82 -13.22
C ILE A 104 -4.63 2.99 -14.03
N VAL A 105 -5.09 1.89 -14.63
CA VAL A 105 -4.25 0.97 -15.42
C VAL A 105 -4.85 0.79 -16.80
N ASP A 106 -4.07 1.09 -17.83
CA ASP A 106 -4.37 0.71 -19.20
C ASP A 106 -4.05 -0.77 -19.37
N LEU A 107 -5.08 -1.59 -19.60
CA LEU A 107 -4.93 -3.03 -19.71
C LEU A 107 -4.32 -3.46 -21.04
N PHE A 108 -4.27 -2.59 -22.04
CA PHE A 108 -3.61 -2.87 -23.32
C PHE A 108 -2.10 -2.67 -23.23
N SER A 109 -1.65 -1.52 -22.71
CA SER A 109 -0.22 -1.20 -22.58
C SER A 109 0.41 -1.68 -21.27
N SER A 110 -0.40 -2.12 -20.30
CA SER A 110 0.00 -2.43 -18.91
C SER A 110 0.65 -1.26 -18.17
N GLN A 111 0.51 -0.02 -18.67
CA GLN A 111 0.99 1.17 -18.00
C GLN A 111 -0.02 1.66 -16.96
N ALA A 112 0.51 2.19 -15.85
CA ALA A 112 -0.28 2.76 -14.78
C ALA A 112 -0.09 4.29 -14.72
N ASP A 113 -1.17 4.99 -14.36
CA ASP A 113 -1.18 6.37 -13.86
C ASP A 113 -0.43 7.40 -14.72
N SER A 114 -0.44 7.24 -16.06
CA SER A 114 0.27 8.14 -16.97
C SER A 114 -0.32 8.18 -18.37
N ARG A 115 -0.54 7.02 -18.99
CA ARG A 115 -0.99 6.91 -20.39
C ARG A 115 -2.19 5.99 -20.52
N ILE A 116 -3.11 6.35 -21.40
CA ILE A 116 -4.29 5.55 -21.73
C ILE A 116 -4.44 5.44 -23.24
N THR A 117 -4.77 4.25 -23.73
CA THR A 117 -4.98 4.02 -25.17
C THR A 117 -6.44 4.22 -25.53
N ALA A 118 -6.74 5.08 -26.51
CA ALA A 118 -8.11 5.29 -26.99
C ALA A 118 -8.72 3.98 -27.53
N GLY A 119 -10.00 3.74 -27.26
CA GLY A 119 -10.71 2.53 -27.70
C GLY A 119 -10.35 1.24 -26.95
N ARG A 120 -9.40 1.29 -25.99
CA ARG A 120 -8.92 0.12 -25.24
C ARG A 120 -9.49 0.07 -23.84
N SER A 121 -9.28 -1.06 -23.17
CA SER A 121 -9.80 -1.29 -21.83
C SER A 121 -8.95 -0.61 -20.76
N LEU A 122 -9.63 0.07 -19.85
CA LEU A 122 -9.06 0.78 -18.72
C LEU A 122 -9.62 0.20 -17.42
N ARG A 123 -8.76 0.06 -16.42
CA ARG A 123 -9.13 -0.39 -15.07
C ARG A 123 -8.85 0.71 -14.06
N LEU A 124 -9.88 1.07 -13.30
CA LEU A 124 -9.78 1.89 -12.10
C LEU A 124 -9.82 0.99 -10.87
N SER A 125 -8.97 1.31 -9.90
CA SER A 125 -8.98 0.69 -8.56
C SER A 125 -9.04 1.78 -7.51
N GLY A 126 -9.79 1.54 -6.45
CA GLY A 126 -10.06 2.55 -5.44
C GLY A 126 -11.15 2.12 -4.47
N GLN A 127 -11.89 3.08 -3.93
CA GLN A 127 -12.97 2.82 -2.99
C GLN A 127 -14.25 3.56 -3.41
N ARG A 128 -15.40 2.88 -3.26
CA ARG A 128 -16.73 3.39 -3.62
C ARG A 128 -16.84 3.88 -5.07
N LEU A 129 -16.25 3.13 -5.99
CA LEU A 129 -16.21 3.44 -7.42
C LEU A 129 -17.46 3.01 -8.20
N ARG A 130 -18.40 2.28 -7.58
CA ARG A 130 -19.57 1.73 -8.28
C ARG A 130 -20.38 2.88 -8.89
N VAL A 131 -20.58 2.87 -10.20
CA VAL A 131 -21.42 3.84 -10.92
C VAL A 131 -22.88 3.42 -10.74
N THR A 132 -23.62 4.14 -9.91
CA THR A 132 -25.08 4.00 -9.76
C THR A 132 -25.73 5.31 -9.28
N GLY A 133 -27.02 5.45 -9.54
CA GLY A 133 -27.86 6.59 -9.19
C GLY A 133 -28.90 6.93 -10.26
N ASP A 134 -29.94 7.66 -9.86
CA ASP A 134 -31.02 8.11 -10.74
C ASP A 134 -30.73 9.49 -11.36
N ASP A 135 -29.73 10.22 -10.85
CA ASP A 135 -29.34 11.52 -11.38
C ASP A 135 -28.69 11.37 -12.77
N PRO A 136 -29.11 12.17 -13.78
CA PRO A 136 -28.60 12.08 -15.15
C PRO A 136 -27.10 12.40 -15.27
N ARG A 137 -26.51 13.04 -14.26
CA ARG A 137 -25.08 13.34 -14.20
C ARG A 137 -24.24 12.12 -13.83
N VAL A 138 -24.84 11.01 -13.38
CA VAL A 138 -24.11 9.80 -13.00
C VAL A 138 -23.42 9.18 -14.22
N GLY A 139 -22.13 8.90 -14.07
CA GLY A 139 -21.32 8.38 -15.17
C GLY A 139 -19.83 8.61 -14.95
N ILE A 140 -19.05 8.20 -15.94
CA ILE A 140 -17.61 8.43 -15.99
C ILE A 140 -17.35 9.46 -17.08
N TYR A 141 -16.45 10.39 -16.83
CA TYR A 141 -16.16 11.49 -17.73
C TYR A 141 -14.66 11.71 -17.86
N PHE A 142 -14.24 12.12 -19.04
CA PHE A 142 -12.92 12.68 -19.29
C PHE A 142 -13.07 14.18 -19.49
N VAL A 143 -12.42 14.95 -18.63
CA VAL A 143 -12.39 16.42 -18.67
C VAL A 143 -11.05 16.84 -19.23
N ASP A 144 -11.04 17.66 -20.27
CA ASP A 144 -9.78 18.17 -20.85
C ASP A 144 -9.05 19.04 -19.82
N THR A 145 -7.72 18.88 -19.71
CA THR A 145 -6.92 19.67 -18.78
C THR A 145 -6.66 21.10 -19.29
N LEU A 146 -6.79 21.35 -20.60
CA LEU A 146 -6.67 22.68 -21.20
C LEU A 146 -7.99 23.45 -21.20
N ASP A 147 -9.12 22.73 -21.35
CA ASP A 147 -10.45 23.33 -21.36
C ASP A 147 -11.46 22.46 -20.58
N ALA A 148 -11.72 22.85 -19.33
CA ALA A 148 -12.66 22.14 -18.47
C ALA A 148 -14.11 22.14 -18.98
N ALA A 149 -14.46 22.95 -20.00
CA ALA A 149 -15.76 22.88 -20.66
C ALA A 149 -15.89 21.67 -21.57
N VAL A 150 -14.77 21.10 -22.04
CA VAL A 150 -14.73 19.90 -22.87
C VAL A 150 -14.77 18.68 -21.96
N ARG A 151 -15.98 18.12 -21.83
CA ARG A 151 -16.25 16.92 -21.02
C ARG A 151 -16.85 15.82 -21.87
N ILE A 152 -16.16 14.69 -21.97
CA ILE A 152 -16.56 13.53 -22.76
C ILE A 152 -17.06 12.45 -21.81
N GLN A 153 -18.35 12.10 -21.92
CA GLN A 153 -18.95 11.04 -21.11
C GLN A 153 -18.63 9.66 -21.72
N VAL A 154 -18.22 8.73 -20.87
CA VAL A 154 -18.07 7.32 -21.26
C VAL A 154 -19.46 6.69 -21.39
N PRO A 155 -19.79 6.08 -22.54
CA PRO A 155 -21.06 5.38 -22.71
C PRO A 155 -21.23 4.27 -21.69
N ALA A 156 -22.45 4.09 -21.15
CA ALA A 156 -22.73 3.03 -20.20
C ALA A 156 -22.48 1.61 -20.77
N SER A 157 -22.60 1.44 -22.10
CA SER A 157 -22.29 0.19 -22.80
C SER A 157 -20.81 -0.19 -22.76
N TYR A 158 -19.91 0.76 -22.49
CA TYR A 158 -18.48 0.51 -22.41
C TYR A 158 -18.06 -0.04 -21.05
N LEU A 159 -18.93 0.00 -20.04
CA LEU A 159 -18.67 -0.48 -18.70
C LEU A 159 -18.72 -2.01 -18.66
N THR A 160 -17.58 -2.65 -18.50
CA THR A 160 -17.45 -4.12 -18.46
C THR A 160 -17.46 -4.66 -17.03
N CYS A 161 -17.02 -3.87 -16.05
CA CYS A 161 -17.04 -4.24 -14.63
C CYS A 161 -17.42 -3.04 -13.77
N ASN A 162 -18.43 -3.19 -12.89
CA ASN A 162 -18.92 -2.13 -12.02
C ASN A 162 -18.93 -2.57 -10.54
N ARG A 163 -17.75 -2.62 -9.90
CA ARG A 163 -17.62 -3.01 -8.49
C ARG A 163 -17.17 -1.82 -7.63
N PRO A 164 -17.54 -1.77 -6.34
CA PRO A 164 -17.14 -0.67 -5.46
C PRO A 164 -15.63 -0.46 -5.32
N GLY A 165 -14.81 -1.50 -5.48
CA GLY A 165 -13.35 -1.42 -5.42
C GLY A 165 -12.64 -1.39 -6.78
N GLN A 166 -13.36 -1.71 -7.86
CA GLN A 166 -12.79 -1.93 -9.17
C GLN A 166 -13.81 -1.62 -10.25
N LEU A 167 -13.41 -0.81 -11.21
CA LEU A 167 -14.24 -0.44 -12.34
C LEU A 167 -13.45 -0.66 -13.62
N GLU A 168 -14.04 -1.31 -14.62
CA GLU A 168 -13.41 -1.55 -15.92
C GLU A 168 -14.34 -1.10 -17.03
N PHE A 169 -13.78 -0.39 -18.00
CA PHE A 169 -14.53 0.13 -19.13
C PHE A 169 -13.61 0.40 -20.32
N PHE A 170 -14.20 0.59 -21.50
CA PHE A 170 -13.46 1.02 -22.69
C PHE A 170 -13.32 2.54 -22.74
N VAL A 171 -12.12 3.02 -23.10
CA VAL A 171 -11.85 4.44 -23.33
C VAL A 171 -12.56 4.89 -24.62
N PRO A 172 -13.32 5.99 -24.63
CA PRO A 172 -13.95 6.51 -25.85
C PRO A 172 -12.95 6.85 -26.95
N ASP A 173 -13.25 6.48 -28.20
CA ASP A 173 -12.43 6.82 -29.38
C ASP A 173 -12.45 8.33 -29.71
N GLN A 174 -13.36 9.07 -29.08
CA GLN A 174 -13.55 10.51 -29.26
C GLN A 174 -12.48 11.34 -28.54
N LEU A 175 -11.65 10.72 -27.69
CA LEU A 175 -10.56 11.41 -27.02
C LEU A 175 -9.44 11.76 -28.02
N ALA A 176 -8.98 13.01 -27.98
CA ALA A 176 -7.92 13.46 -28.86
C ALA A 176 -6.57 12.83 -28.46
N VAL A 177 -5.93 12.12 -29.40
CA VAL A 177 -4.60 11.54 -29.20
C VAL A 177 -3.57 12.66 -29.01
N GLY A 178 -2.73 12.53 -27.98
CA GLY A 178 -1.73 13.53 -27.60
C GLY A 178 -2.24 14.58 -26.62
N GLN A 179 -3.51 14.54 -26.24
CA GLN A 179 -4.12 15.43 -25.26
C GLN A 179 -4.15 14.79 -23.87
N SER A 180 -4.04 15.61 -22.82
CA SER A 180 -4.18 15.19 -21.43
C SER A 180 -5.61 15.39 -20.94
N TYR A 181 -6.15 14.38 -20.26
CA TYR A 181 -7.48 14.44 -19.66
C TYR A 181 -7.41 14.06 -18.18
N ARG A 182 -8.31 14.66 -17.39
CA ARG A 182 -8.60 14.23 -16.03
C ARG A 182 -9.85 13.38 -16.01
N LEU A 183 -9.79 12.24 -15.32
CA LEU A 183 -10.95 11.36 -15.19
C LEU A 183 -11.81 11.81 -14.03
N GLU A 184 -13.11 11.93 -14.24
CA GLU A 184 -14.10 12.18 -13.20
C GLU A 184 -15.12 11.05 -13.15
N LEU A 185 -15.37 10.55 -11.95
CA LEU A 185 -16.42 9.60 -11.65
C LEU A 185 -17.52 10.33 -10.88
N VAL A 186 -18.74 10.36 -11.45
CA VAL A 186 -19.93 10.88 -10.79
C VAL A 186 -20.82 9.72 -10.38
N SER A 187 -21.12 9.59 -9.09
CA SER A 187 -22.03 8.56 -8.61
C SER A 187 -22.76 8.94 -7.33
N GLN A 188 -23.97 8.44 -7.17
CA GLN A 188 -24.72 8.47 -5.91
C GLN A 188 -24.41 7.27 -5.00
N TYR A 189 -23.43 6.42 -5.31
CA TYR A 189 -23.08 5.27 -4.49
C TYR A 189 -22.54 5.64 -3.09
N SER A 190 -23.04 4.97 -2.06
CA SER A 190 -22.53 5.08 -0.67
C SER A 190 -21.95 3.76 -0.16
N SER A 191 -22.80 2.77 0.07
CA SER A 191 -22.45 1.44 0.59
C SER A 191 -23.56 0.44 0.27
N GLY A 192 -23.22 -0.82 0.00
CA GLY A 192 -24.23 -1.85 -0.33
C GLY A 192 -25.13 -1.41 -1.50
N ASP A 193 -26.41 -1.19 -1.21
CA ASP A 193 -27.40 -0.65 -2.15
C ASP A 193 -27.89 0.77 -1.79
N TYR A 194 -27.29 1.39 -0.77
CA TYR A 194 -27.62 2.74 -0.36
C TYR A 194 -27.05 3.79 -1.32
N GLN A 195 -27.88 4.78 -1.64
CA GLN A 195 -27.53 5.91 -2.49
C GLN A 195 -27.64 7.23 -1.72
N VAL A 196 -26.76 8.19 -2.03
CA VAL A 196 -26.85 9.56 -1.52
C VAL A 196 -27.76 10.42 -2.39
N LYS A 197 -28.39 11.42 -1.79
CA LYS A 197 -29.30 12.34 -2.49
C LYS A 197 -28.60 13.11 -3.60
N GLU A 198 -27.49 13.77 -3.27
CA GLU A 198 -26.67 14.48 -4.25
C GLU A 198 -25.54 13.59 -4.78
N PRO A 199 -25.34 13.51 -6.11
CA PRO A 199 -24.22 12.77 -6.68
C PRO A 199 -22.89 13.34 -6.22
N ARG A 200 -21.95 12.44 -5.91
CA ARG A 200 -20.58 12.79 -5.54
C ARG A 200 -19.67 12.68 -6.76
N VAL A 201 -18.72 13.59 -6.86
CA VAL A 201 -17.72 13.62 -7.94
C VAL A 201 -16.37 13.25 -7.37
N TYR A 202 -15.72 12.26 -7.98
CA TYR A 202 -14.39 11.81 -7.63
C TYR A 202 -13.48 11.96 -8.84
N ALA A 203 -12.50 12.85 -8.74
CA ALA A 203 -11.55 13.09 -9.82
C ALA A 203 -10.27 12.26 -9.63
N SER A 204 -9.61 11.90 -10.74
CA SER A 204 -8.32 11.23 -10.70
C SER A 204 -7.26 12.12 -10.05
N PRO A 205 -6.30 11.51 -9.32
CA PRO A 205 -5.17 12.24 -8.75
C PRO A 205 -4.11 12.61 -9.79
N VAL A 206 -4.16 11.98 -10.98
CA VAL A 206 -3.21 12.17 -12.07
C VAL A 206 -3.93 12.55 -13.36
N GLU A 207 -3.23 13.29 -14.21
CA GLU A 207 -3.61 13.56 -15.59
C GLU A 207 -3.22 12.38 -16.48
N LEU A 208 -4.06 12.05 -17.45
CA LEU A 208 -3.90 10.89 -18.33
C LEU A 208 -3.65 11.37 -19.75
N LEU A 209 -2.49 11.04 -20.30
CA LEU A 209 -2.17 11.32 -21.70
C LEU A 209 -2.80 10.25 -22.59
N VAL A 210 -3.58 10.67 -23.57
CA VAL A 210 -4.20 9.76 -24.54
C VAL A 210 -3.20 9.40 -25.63
N VAL A 211 -3.05 8.11 -25.88
CA VAL A 211 -2.21 7.55 -26.96
C VAL A 211 -3.06 6.70 -27.92
N ALA A 212 -2.55 6.48 -29.12
CA ALA A 212 -3.14 5.63 -30.14
C ALA A 212 -2.72 4.17 -30.01
#